data_AF-A0A7K1CIK7-F1
#
_entry.id   AF-A0A7K1CIK7-F1
#
_cell.length_a   1.000
_cell.length_b   1.000
_cell.length_c   1.000
_cell.angle_alpha   90.00
_cell.angle_beta   90.00
_cell.angle_gamma   90.00
#
_symmetry.space_group_name_H-M   'P 1'
#
loop_
_entity.id
_entity.type
_entity.pdbx_description
1 polymer ?
#
loop_
_entity_poly.entity_id
_entity_poly.type
_entity_poly.pdbx_seq_one_letter_code
_entity_poly.pdbx_strand_id
1 'polypeptide(L)'
;MNTDPAKQARKRSIASALLYIEGAIVLALGAWVAVMGFTHEDREIPPLMGVLGFAFIGGLGLIACGRAFAQKKNWGRAPAVLA
;
A
#
# COMPACT_ATOMS: atom_id res chain seq x y z
N MET A 1 -24.95 9.30 17.52
CA MET A 1 -23.70 8.54 17.82
C MET A 1 -22.68 9.52 18.39
N ASN A 2 -22.41 9.45 19.69
CA ASN A 2 -21.42 10.31 20.34
C ASN A 2 -20.03 9.85 19.89
N THR A 3 -19.37 10.63 19.04
CA THR A 3 -18.05 10.27 18.53
C THR A 3 -17.00 10.94 19.41
N ASP A 4 -16.51 10.18 20.39
CA ASP A 4 -15.37 10.60 21.19
C ASP A 4 -14.17 10.88 20.25
N PRO A 5 -13.66 12.13 20.24
CA PRO A 5 -12.55 12.52 19.36
C PRO A 5 -11.30 11.68 19.59
N ALA A 6 -11.05 11.19 20.82
CA ALA A 6 -9.92 10.33 21.12
C ALA A 6 -10.06 8.95 20.45
N LYS A 7 -11.27 8.40 20.47
CA LYS A 7 -11.58 7.09 19.84
C LYS A 7 -11.47 7.15 18.31
N GLN A 8 -11.87 8.27 17.70
CA GLN A 8 -11.70 8.49 16.26
C GLN A 8 -10.23 8.66 15.86
N ALA A 9 -9.43 9.38 16.67
CA ALA A 9 -8.00 9.54 16.41
C ALA A 9 -7.26 8.19 16.44
N ARG A 10 -7.58 7.32 17.41
CA ARG A 10 -7.00 5.97 17.50
C ARG A 10 -7.36 5.10 16.30
N LYS A 11 -8.64 5.10 15.87
CA LYS A 11 -9.07 4.38 14.66
C LYS A 11 -8.32 4.87 13.41
N ARG A 12 -8.13 6.19 13.28
CA ARG A 12 -7.38 6.77 12.16
C ARG A 12 -5.92 6.32 12.15
N SER A 13 -5.29 6.28 13.31
CA SER A 13 -3.91 5.82 13.47
C SER A 13 -3.73 4.35 13.09
N ILE A 14 -4.68 3.49 13.47
CA ILE A 14 -4.64 2.07 13.15
C ILE A 14 -4.78 1.85 11.65
N ALA A 15 -5.79 2.46 11.02
CA ALA A 15 -6.00 2.35 9.57
C ALA A 15 -4.83 2.93 8.76
N SER A 16 -4.20 4.04 9.22
CA SER A 16 -2.98 4.53 8.58
C SER A 16 -1.79 3.56 8.72
N ALA A 17 -1.65 2.90 9.88
CA ALA A 17 -0.59 1.92 10.10
C ALA A 17 -0.80 0.67 9.23
N LEU A 18 -2.04 0.19 9.11
CA LEU A 18 -2.41 -0.91 8.23
C LEU A 18 -2.09 -0.60 6.77
N LEU A 19 -2.42 0.60 6.29
CA LEU A 19 -2.06 1.06 4.94
C LEU A 19 -0.55 1.07 4.68
N TYR A 20 0.25 1.46 5.68
CA TYR A 20 1.70 1.40 5.57
C TYR A 20 2.21 -0.04 5.51
N ILE A 21 1.65 -0.93 6.33
CA ILE A 21 2.01 -2.34 6.37
C ILE A 21 1.63 -3.02 5.04
N GLU A 22 0.41 -2.81 4.53
CA GLU A 22 -0.02 -3.34 3.24
C GLU A 22 0.87 -2.84 2.10
N GLY A 23 1.14 -1.53 2.05
CA GLY A 23 2.04 -0.97 1.04
C GLY A 23 3.44 -1.57 1.12
N ALA A 24 3.98 -1.77 2.33
CA ALA A 24 5.28 -2.40 2.53
C ALA A 24 5.30 -3.87 2.09
N ILE A 25 4.25 -4.63 2.39
CA ILE A 25 4.11 -6.03 1.95
C ILE A 25 4.06 -6.11 0.43
N VAL A 26 3.26 -5.26 -0.23
CA VAL A 26 3.16 -5.22 -1.70
C VAL A 26 4.52 -4.88 -2.33
N LEU A 27 5.27 -3.93 -1.77
CA LEU A 27 6.62 -3.61 -2.25
C LEU A 27 7.61 -4.75 -2.03
N ALA A 28 7.55 -5.43 -0.88
CA ALA A 28 8.41 -6.58 -0.60
C ALA A 28 8.14 -7.74 -1.57
N LEU A 29 6.87 -8.03 -1.87
CA LEU A 29 6.47 -9.02 -2.88
C LEU A 29 6.91 -8.59 -4.29
N GLY A 30 6.79 -7.31 -4.63
CA GLY A 30 7.30 -6.77 -5.89
C GLY A 30 8.81 -6.93 -6.04
N ALA A 31 9.57 -6.62 -4.99
CA ALA A 31 11.02 -6.83 -4.96
C ALA A 31 11.40 -8.31 -5.08
N TRP A 32 10.65 -9.19 -4.41
CA TRP A 32 10.83 -10.64 -4.53
C TRP A 32 10.61 -11.13 -5.96
N VAL A 33 9.52 -10.70 -6.61
CA VAL A 33 9.23 -11.01 -8.02
C VAL A 33 10.32 -10.44 -8.93
N ALA A 34 10.88 -9.28 -8.63
CA ALA A 34 12.00 -8.73 -9.39
C ALA A 34 13.21 -9.66 -9.34
N VAL A 35 13.62 -10.09 -8.14
CA VAL A 35 14.76 -10.99 -7.94
C VAL A 35 14.54 -12.32 -8.65
N MET A 36 13.40 -12.99 -8.39
CA MET A 36 13.09 -14.26 -9.07
C MET A 36 12.97 -14.10 -10.57
N GLY A 37 12.43 -12.97 -11.03
CA GLY A 37 12.41 -12.64 -12.44
C GLY A 37 13.82 -12.67 -13.00
N PHE A 38 14.74 -11.89 -12.44
CA PHE A 38 16.09 -11.74 -13.00
C PHE A 38 16.91 -13.03 -13.06
N THR A 39 16.58 -14.02 -12.22
CA THR A 39 17.33 -15.28 -12.14
C THR A 39 16.81 -16.40 -13.04
N HIS A 40 15.69 -16.21 -13.78
CA HIS A 40 15.15 -17.24 -14.68
C HIS A 40 15.35 -16.84 -16.15
N GLU A 41 15.90 -17.77 -16.96
CA GLU A 41 16.26 -17.56 -18.36
C GLU A 41 15.05 -17.67 -19.33
N ASP A 42 13.99 -18.39 -18.96
CA ASP A 42 12.74 -18.53 -19.73
C ASP A 42 11.64 -17.60 -19.19
N ARG A 43 11.64 -16.32 -19.57
CA ARG A 43 10.56 -15.40 -19.15
C ARG A 43 10.15 -14.38 -20.20
N GLU A 44 8.84 -14.15 -20.20
CA GLU A 44 8.18 -13.06 -20.92
C GLU A 44 8.45 -11.74 -20.17
N ILE A 45 9.35 -10.91 -20.71
CA ILE A 45 9.72 -9.61 -20.13
C ILE A 45 8.52 -8.63 -20.00
N PRO A 46 7.61 -8.52 -20.98
CA PRO A 46 6.51 -7.55 -20.89
C PRO A 46 5.54 -7.79 -19.71
N PRO A 47 5.06 -9.03 -19.45
CA PRO A 47 4.28 -9.36 -18.26
C PRO A 47 5.00 -9.06 -16.94
N LEU A 48 6.29 -9.40 -16.84
CA LEU A 48 7.06 -9.12 -15.63
C LEU A 48 7.13 -7.62 -15.33
N MET A 49 7.41 -6.81 -16.35
CA MET A 49 7.45 -5.35 -16.20
C MET A 49 6.09 -4.78 -15.77
N GLY A 50 4.98 -5.36 -16.27
CA GLY A 50 3.63 -5.02 -15.82
C GLY A 50 3.39 -5.31 -14.34
N VAL A 51 3.80 -6.49 -13.85
CA VAL A 51 3.67 -6.87 -12.43
C VAL A 51 4.54 -5.99 -11.54
N LEU A 52 5.78 -5.71 -11.96
CA LEU A 52 6.68 -4.82 -11.21
C LEU A 52 6.12 -3.40 -11.17
N GLY A 53 5.65 -2.86 -12.30
CA GLY A 53 5.02 -1.54 -12.35
C GLY A 53 3.78 -1.46 -11.45
N PHE A 54 2.91 -2.47 -11.49
CA PHE A 54 1.74 -2.55 -10.62
C PHE A 54 2.12 -2.60 -9.14
N ALA A 55 3.09 -3.43 -8.75
CA ALA A 55 3.54 -3.55 -7.37
C ALA A 55 4.17 -2.24 -6.85
N PHE A 56 5.00 -1.58 -7.66
CA PHE A 56 5.61 -0.30 -7.28
C PHE A 56 4.58 0.81 -7.16
N ILE A 57 3.73 1.01 -8.18
CA ILE A 57 2.72 2.07 -8.18
C ILE A 57 1.67 1.80 -7.09
N GLY A 58 1.22 0.56 -6.95
CA GLY A 58 0.24 0.14 -5.93
C GLY A 58 0.79 0.28 -4.52
N GLY A 59 1.99 -0.24 -4.25
CA GLY A 59 2.63 -0.18 -2.93
C GLY A 59 2.93 1.26 -2.49
N LEU A 60 3.50 2.09 -3.39
CA LEU A 60 3.73 3.51 -3.10
C LEU A 60 2.41 4.29 -2.95
N GLY A 61 1.38 3.94 -3.74
CA GLY A 61 0.03 4.50 -3.63
C GLY A 61 -0.60 4.24 -2.26
N LEU A 62 -0.47 3.04 -1.72
CA LEU A 62 -0.96 2.68 -0.38
C LEU A 62 -0.23 3.45 0.72
N ILE A 63 1.09 3.56 0.63
CA ILE A 63 1.91 4.36 1.57
C ILE A 63 1.51 5.84 1.51
N ALA A 64 1.27 6.38 0.31
CA ALA A 64 0.81 7.75 0.13
C ALA A 64 -0.60 7.94 0.72
N CYS A 65 -1.50 6.97 0.58
CA CYS A 65 -2.82 6.97 1.18
C CYS A 65 -2.77 6.94 2.71
N GLY A 66 -1.92 6.09 3.30
CA GLY A 66 -1.69 6.04 4.75
C GLY A 66 -1.23 7.39 5.30
N ARG A 67 -0.32 8.06 4.59
CA ARG A 67 0.16 9.40 4.93
C ARG A 67 -0.93 10.46 4.81
N ALA A 68 -1.69 10.46 3.72
CA ALA A 68 -2.79 11.39 3.51
C ALA A 68 -3.90 11.20 4.56
N PHE A 69 -4.20 9.96 4.91
CA PHE A 69 -5.20 9.63 5.93
C PHE A 69 -4.76 10.07 7.33
N ALA A 70 -3.50 9.86 7.70
CA ALA A 70 -2.94 10.38 8.95
C ALA A 70 -3.06 11.92 9.04
N GLN A 71 -2.82 12.62 7.93
CA GLN A 71 -2.92 14.08 7.79
C GLN A 71 -4.35 14.61 7.64
N LYS A 72 -5.39 13.76 7.73
CA LYS A 72 -6.80 14.12 7.47
C LYS A 72 -7.09 14.67 6.06
N LYS A 73 -6.24 14.40 5.07
CA LYS A 73 -6.52 14.73 3.66
C LYS A 73 -7.56 13.77 3.08
N ASN A 74 -8.36 14.26 2.12
CA ASN A 74 -9.49 13.50 1.57
C ASN A 74 -9.08 12.31 0.68
N TRP A 75 -7.83 12.27 0.19
CA TRP A 75 -7.40 11.32 -0.85
C TRP A 75 -6.73 10.03 -0.31
N GLY A 76 -6.84 9.78 0.99
CA GLY A 76 -6.43 8.50 1.62
C GLY A 76 -7.60 7.73 2.25
N ARG A 77 -8.84 8.22 2.10
CA ARG A 77 -10.01 7.70 2.80
C ARG A 77 -10.55 6.41 2.18
N ALA A 78 -10.50 6.28 0.85
CA ALA A 78 -11.05 5.11 0.16
C ALA A 78 -10.38 3.80 0.59
N PRO A 79 -9.04 3.65 0.57
CA PRO A 79 -8.43 2.41 1.01
C PRO A 79 -8.44 2.26 2.54
N ALA A 80 -8.51 3.38 3.30
CA ALA A 80 -8.66 3.35 4.76
C ALA A 80 -10.03 2.87 5.28
N VAL A 81 -11.03 2.68 4.42
CA VAL A 81 -12.31 2.05 4.79
C VAL A 81 -12.18 0.54 4.87
N LEU A 82 -11.29 -0.04 4.05
CA LEU A 82 -11.05 -1.48 3.97
C LEU A 82 -9.97 -1.96 4.94
N ALA A 83 -9.07 -1.05 5.34
CA ALA A 83 -8.04 -1.27 6.36
C ALA A 83 -8.60 -1.07 7.78
#